data_AF-A0AAU6KTJ0-F1
#
_entry.id   AF-A0AAU6KTJ0-F1
#
_cell.length_a   1.000
_cell.length_b   1.000
_cell.length_c   1.000
_cell.angle_alpha   90.00
_cell.angle_beta   90.00
_cell.angle_gamma   90.00
#
_symmetry.space_group_name_H-M   'P 1'
#
loop_
_entity.id
_entity.type
_entity.pdbx_description
1 polymer ?
#
loop_
_entity_poly.entity_id
_entity_poly.type
_entity_poly.pdbx_seq_one_letter_code
_entity_poly.pdbx_strand_id
1 'polypeptide(L)'
;MAGQAWQSTRDTLARILGRGSEEREQRALARLDETAAEVVRAFEADGSDGADEAAVLARVAGQWETRLQDFLDEHPEARGELEALVSQARAALPEERATRVTQTISRNTIKGDAIVIGSAGRDITIGRKP
;
A
#
# COMPACT_ATOMS: atom_id res chain seq x y z
N MET A 1 -15.51 -13.90 0.26
CA MET A 1 -15.34 -13.40 -1.13
C MET A 1 -14.12 -12.49 -1.28
N ALA A 2 -13.87 -11.53 -0.36
CA ALA A 2 -12.70 -10.65 -0.45
C ALA A 2 -11.33 -11.38 -0.56
N GLY A 3 -11.17 -12.51 0.14
CA GLY A 3 -9.94 -13.31 0.07
C GLY A 3 -9.66 -13.91 -1.31
N GLN A 4 -10.68 -14.35 -2.06
CA GLN A 4 -10.49 -14.97 -3.39
C GLN A 4 -10.13 -13.93 -4.45
N ALA A 5 -10.76 -12.74 -4.41
CA ALA A 5 -10.41 -11.63 -5.30
C ALA A 5 -8.97 -11.14 -5.04
N TRP A 6 -8.56 -11.09 -3.77
CA TRP A 6 -7.18 -10.81 -3.38
C TRP A 6 -6.21 -11.88 -3.90
N GLN A 7 -6.52 -13.16 -3.72
CA GLN A 7 -5.67 -14.26 -4.19
C GLN A 7 -5.41 -14.18 -5.70
N SER A 8 -6.48 -13.98 -6.49
CA SER A 8 -6.35 -13.84 -7.94
C SER A 8 -5.53 -12.61 -8.35
N THR A 9 -5.68 -11.49 -7.65
CA THR A 9 -4.93 -10.25 -7.94
C THR A 9 -3.45 -10.44 -7.60
N ARG A 10 -3.16 -11.07 -6.45
CA ARG A 10 -1.80 -11.39 -6.00
C ARG A 10 -1.08 -12.31 -6.99
N ASP A 11 -1.73 -13.37 -7.45
CA ASP A 11 -1.12 -14.33 -8.37
C ASP A 11 -0.82 -13.71 -9.74
N THR A 12 -1.69 -12.83 -10.24
CA THR A 12 -1.44 -12.10 -11.48
C THR A 12 -0.33 -11.07 -11.31
N LEU A 13 -0.30 -10.32 -10.20
CA LEU A 13 0.77 -9.36 -9.93
C LEU A 13 2.14 -10.05 -9.84
N ALA A 14 2.22 -11.20 -9.16
CA ALA A 14 3.45 -11.95 -9.05
C ALA A 14 3.95 -12.47 -10.39
N ARG A 15 3.05 -12.89 -11.29
CA ARG A 15 3.42 -13.27 -12.67
C ARG A 15 3.95 -12.09 -13.48
N ILE A 16 3.33 -10.91 -13.35
CA ILE A 16 3.80 -9.68 -14.00
C ILE A 16 5.21 -9.34 -13.52
N LEU A 17 5.42 -9.30 -12.20
CA LEU A 17 6.73 -9.01 -11.58
C LEU A 17 7.76 -10.11 -11.83
N GLY A 18 7.31 -11.36 -11.96
CA GLY A 18 8.14 -12.52 -12.25
C GLY A 18 8.62 -12.58 -13.69
N ARG A 19 7.88 -11.98 -14.63
CA ARG A 19 8.13 -12.04 -16.09
C ARG A 19 8.44 -13.46 -16.58
N GLY A 20 7.73 -14.46 -16.04
CA GLY A 20 7.91 -15.88 -16.38
C GLY A 20 9.11 -16.56 -15.71
N SER A 21 9.85 -15.88 -14.84
CA SER A 21 10.85 -16.50 -13.96
C SER A 21 10.18 -16.95 -12.66
N GLU A 22 10.18 -18.27 -12.44
CA GLU A 22 9.59 -18.90 -11.26
C GLU A 22 10.20 -18.37 -9.95
N GLU A 23 11.51 -18.12 -9.94
CA GLU A 23 12.20 -17.59 -8.75
C GLU A 23 11.78 -16.15 -8.42
N ARG A 24 11.58 -15.31 -9.44
CA ARG A 24 11.12 -13.92 -9.25
C ARG A 24 9.65 -13.87 -8.86
N GLU A 25 8.84 -14.74 -9.46
CA GLU A 25 7.43 -14.89 -9.11
C GLU A 25 7.25 -15.32 -7.66
N GLN A 26 7.98 -16.33 -7.20
CA GLN A 26 7.94 -16.77 -5.79
C GLN A 26 8.39 -15.65 -4.84
N ARG A 27 9.44 -14.89 -5.20
CA ARG A 27 9.87 -13.72 -4.41
C ARG A 27 8.80 -12.63 -4.35
N ALA A 28 8.10 -12.37 -5.44
CA ALA A 28 7.00 -11.41 -5.47
C ALA A 28 5.81 -11.89 -4.63
N LEU A 29 5.43 -13.18 -4.71
CA LEU A 29 4.38 -13.78 -3.92
C LEU A 29 4.66 -13.68 -2.41
N ALA A 30 5.87 -14.06 -1.98
CA ALA A 30 6.25 -14.01 -0.57
C ALA A 30 6.18 -12.59 0.00
N ARG A 31 6.61 -11.58 -0.77
CA ARG A 31 6.52 -10.17 -0.37
C ARG A 31 5.08 -9.68 -0.30
N LEU A 32 4.22 -10.09 -1.24
CA LEU A 32 2.79 -9.76 -1.22
C LEU A 32 2.10 -10.37 0.01
N ASP A 33 2.44 -11.59 0.37
CA ASP A 33 1.91 -12.24 1.58
C ASP A 33 2.39 -11.56 2.86
N GLU A 34 3.68 -11.22 2.94
CA GLU A 34 4.25 -10.55 4.09
C GLU A 34 3.61 -9.17 4.32
N THR A 35 3.45 -8.38 3.25
CA THR A 35 2.80 -7.07 3.33
C THR A 35 1.30 -7.19 3.61
N ALA A 36 0.61 -8.19 3.08
CA ALA A 36 -0.78 -8.46 3.46
C ALA A 36 -0.92 -8.85 4.94
N ALA A 37 -0.02 -9.68 5.46
CA ALA A 37 -0.01 -10.06 6.87
C ALA A 37 0.31 -8.87 7.79
N GLU A 38 1.20 -7.96 7.36
CA GLU A 38 1.44 -6.70 8.05
C GLU A 38 0.17 -5.84 8.16
N VAL A 39 -0.55 -5.69 7.04
CA VAL A 39 -1.80 -4.94 7.01
C VAL A 39 -2.83 -5.60 7.93
N VAL A 40 -3.06 -6.91 7.81
CA VAL A 40 -4.02 -7.63 8.69
C VAL A 40 -3.67 -7.46 10.16
N ARG A 41 -2.39 -7.59 10.54
CA ARG A 41 -1.96 -7.36 11.93
C ARG A 41 -2.25 -5.94 12.42
N ALA A 42 -2.13 -4.93 11.55
CA ALA A 42 -2.47 -3.56 11.91
C ALA A 42 -3.98 -3.37 12.11
N PHE A 43 -4.82 -4.10 11.37
CA PHE A 43 -6.28 -4.10 11.54
C PHE A 43 -6.77 -4.89 12.76
N GLU A 44 -6.04 -5.96 13.15
CA GLU A 44 -6.39 -6.84 14.27
C GLU A 44 -5.81 -6.39 15.61
N ALA A 45 -4.91 -5.40 15.63
CA ALA A 45 -4.32 -4.85 16.84
C ALA A 45 -5.38 -4.09 17.67
N ASP A 46 -6.09 -4.82 18.53
CA ASP A 46 -7.08 -4.32 19.48
C ASP A 46 -6.46 -3.21 20.36
N GLY A 47 -6.96 -1.97 20.21
CA GLY A 47 -6.50 -0.81 20.98
C GLY A 47 -5.70 0.24 20.19
N SER A 48 -5.48 0.08 18.89
CA SER A 48 -4.88 1.13 18.06
C SER A 48 -5.95 2.12 17.57
N ASP A 49 -5.77 3.42 17.87
CA ASP A 49 -6.48 4.48 17.17
C ASP A 49 -6.19 4.30 15.66
N GLY A 50 -7.20 4.43 14.79
CA GLY A 50 -7.05 4.19 13.33
C GLY A 50 -5.96 4.98 12.61
N ALA A 51 -5.22 5.84 13.33
CA ALA A 51 -3.97 6.45 12.91
C ALA A 51 -2.84 5.42 12.66
N ASP A 52 -2.73 4.34 13.45
CA ASP A 52 -1.68 3.32 13.23
C ASP A 52 -1.99 2.46 12.00
N GLU A 53 -3.26 2.11 11.77
CA GLU A 53 -3.74 1.46 10.54
C GLU A 53 -3.36 2.31 9.31
N ALA A 54 -3.63 3.62 9.38
CA ALA A 54 -3.33 4.55 8.29
C ALA A 54 -1.83 4.70 8.03
N ALA A 55 -1.00 4.71 9.08
CA ALA A 55 0.45 4.78 8.98
C ALA A 55 1.03 3.53 8.32
N VAL A 56 0.54 2.34 8.70
CA VAL A 56 0.94 1.06 8.08
C VAL A 56 0.53 1.02 6.61
N LEU A 57 -0.71 1.40 6.28
CA LEU A 57 -1.18 1.44 4.90
C LEU A 57 -0.37 2.41 4.03
N ALA A 58 -0.07 3.61 4.53
CA ALA A 58 0.75 4.59 3.80
C ALA A 58 2.18 4.09 3.58
N ARG A 59 2.78 3.44 4.60
CA ARG A 59 4.11 2.84 4.51
C ARG A 59 4.16 1.73 3.48
N VAL A 60 3.21 0.79 3.53
CA VAL A 60 3.12 -0.32 2.59
C VAL A 60 2.89 0.21 1.17
N ALA A 61 2.01 1.20 1.00
CA ALA A 61 1.76 1.83 -0.30
C ALA A 61 3.02 2.47 -0.88
N GLY A 62 3.76 3.29 -0.11
CA GLY A 62 4.99 3.93 -0.57
C GLY A 62 6.09 2.93 -0.96
N GLN A 63 6.23 1.84 -0.19
CA GLN A 63 7.19 0.79 -0.55
C GLN A 63 6.86 0.08 -1.86
N TRP A 64 5.57 -0.16 -2.13
CA TRP A 64 5.14 -0.75 -3.39
C TRP A 64 5.19 0.24 -4.55
N GLU A 65 4.93 1.53 -4.31
CA GLU A 65 5.08 2.58 -5.30
C GLU A 65 6.52 2.65 -5.83
N THR A 66 7.52 2.76 -4.96
CA THR A 66 8.93 2.78 -5.37
C THR A 66 9.30 1.51 -6.15
N ARG A 67 8.88 0.33 -5.69
CA ARG A 67 9.19 -0.94 -6.37
C ARG A 67 8.53 -1.07 -7.74
N LEU A 68 7.30 -0.59 -7.88
CA LEU A 68 6.60 -0.60 -9.16
C LEU A 68 7.18 0.44 -10.11
N GLN A 69 7.68 1.57 -9.61
CA GLN A 69 8.44 2.54 -10.39
C GLN A 69 9.74 1.93 -10.91
N ASP A 70 10.57 1.35 -10.03
CA ASP A 70 11.81 0.68 -10.41
C ASP A 70 11.54 -0.44 -11.44
N PHE A 71 10.49 -1.23 -11.23
CA PHE A 71 10.09 -2.28 -12.16
C PHE A 71 9.63 -1.72 -13.52
N LEU A 72 8.91 -0.61 -13.55
CA LEU A 72 8.48 0.03 -14.79
C LEU A 72 9.63 0.72 -15.54
N ASP A 73 10.65 1.17 -14.83
CA ASP A 73 11.88 1.69 -15.43
C ASP A 73 12.68 0.58 -16.12
N GLU A 74 12.70 -0.63 -15.53
CA GLU A 74 13.32 -1.82 -16.13
C GLU A 74 12.45 -2.46 -17.23
N HIS A 75 11.12 -2.43 -17.07
CA HIS A 75 10.14 -3.12 -17.91
C HIS A 75 8.95 -2.21 -18.28
N PRO A 76 9.17 -1.19 -19.14
CA PRO A 76 8.13 -0.25 -19.52
C PRO A 76 6.93 -0.91 -20.23
N GLU A 77 7.15 -2.06 -20.88
CA GLU A 77 6.09 -2.83 -21.54
C GLU A 77 5.04 -3.38 -20.56
N ALA A 78 5.40 -3.55 -19.29
CA ALA A 78 4.51 -4.09 -18.26
C ALA A 78 3.48 -3.07 -17.75
N ARG A 79 3.59 -1.80 -18.14
CA ARG A 79 2.65 -0.72 -17.75
C ARG A 79 1.19 -1.08 -18.06
N GLY A 80 0.91 -1.55 -19.27
CA GLY A 80 -0.46 -1.90 -19.66
C GLY A 80 -1.02 -3.07 -18.84
N GLU A 81 -0.19 -4.05 -18.52
CA GLU A 81 -0.57 -5.21 -17.70
C GLU A 81 -0.90 -4.76 -16.26
N LEU A 82 -0.08 -3.87 -15.68
CA LEU A 82 -0.30 -3.30 -14.35
C LEU A 82 -1.56 -2.42 -14.29
N GLU A 83 -1.77 -1.55 -15.27
CA GLU A 83 -2.97 -0.70 -15.35
C GLU A 83 -4.25 -1.54 -15.46
N ALA A 84 -4.23 -2.59 -16.29
CA ALA A 84 -5.35 -3.52 -16.43
C ALA A 84 -5.63 -4.27 -15.13
N LEU A 85 -4.59 -4.68 -14.39
CA LEU A 85 -4.73 -5.34 -13.10
C LEU A 85 -5.34 -4.40 -12.05
N VAL A 86 -4.88 -3.16 -11.98
CA VAL A 86 -5.45 -2.15 -11.06
C VAL A 86 -6.91 -1.88 -11.38
N SER A 87 -7.28 -1.79 -12.65
CA SER A 87 -8.67 -1.61 -13.06
C SER A 87 -9.54 -2.80 -12.63
N GLN A 88 -9.06 -4.03 -12.81
CA GLN A 88 -9.77 -5.24 -12.37
C GLN A 88 -9.91 -5.31 -10.86
N ALA A 89 -8.84 -5.00 -10.12
CA ALA A 89 -8.86 -4.98 -8.66
C ALA A 89 -9.85 -3.94 -8.11
N ARG A 90 -9.92 -2.75 -8.72
CA ARG A 90 -10.91 -1.72 -8.38
C ARG A 90 -12.34 -2.16 -8.67
N ALA A 91 -12.58 -2.80 -9.82
CA ALA A 91 -13.90 -3.30 -10.18
C ALA A 91 -14.39 -4.44 -9.25
N ALA A 92 -13.46 -5.19 -8.66
CA ALA A 92 -13.77 -6.25 -7.70
C ALA A 92 -14.01 -5.75 -6.26
N LEU A 93 -13.71 -4.47 -5.97
CA LEU A 93 -13.94 -3.87 -4.66
C LEU A 93 -15.32 -3.18 -4.61
N PRO A 94 -16.11 -3.39 -3.53
CA PRO A 94 -17.28 -2.55 -3.28
C PRO A 94 -16.83 -1.08 -3.11
N GLU A 95 -17.52 -0.13 -3.77
CA GLU A 95 -17.13 1.30 -3.80
C GLU A 95 -16.82 1.87 -2.42
N GLU A 96 -17.58 1.50 -1.39
CA GLU A 96 -17.40 1.94 0.00
C GLU A 96 -16.01 1.64 0.58
N ARG A 97 -15.43 0.49 0.20
CA ARG A 97 -14.09 0.09 0.66
C ARG A 97 -12.98 0.75 -0.15
N ALA A 98 -13.21 0.95 -1.45
CA ALA A 98 -12.27 1.65 -2.31
C ALA A 98 -12.09 3.12 -1.86
N THR A 99 -13.19 3.81 -1.54
CA THR A 99 -13.16 5.18 -1.03
C THR A 99 -12.43 5.27 0.31
N ARG A 100 -12.65 4.33 1.25
CA ARG A 100 -11.94 4.32 2.54
C ARG A 100 -10.43 4.16 2.35
N VAL A 101 -9.98 3.23 1.52
CA VAL A 101 -8.53 3.02 1.27
C VAL A 101 -7.91 4.27 0.63
N THR A 102 -8.54 4.85 -0.39
CA THR A 102 -8.05 6.07 -1.05
C THR A 102 -8.00 7.25 -0.08
N GLN A 103 -9.04 7.44 0.74
CA GLN A 103 -9.07 8.50 1.74
C GLN A 103 -8.02 8.32 2.83
N THR A 104 -7.79 7.09 3.30
CA THR A 104 -6.80 6.79 4.34
C THR A 104 -5.37 7.06 3.84
N ILE A 105 -5.04 6.62 2.64
CA ILE A 105 -3.73 6.89 2.02
C ILE A 105 -3.58 8.38 1.77
N SER A 106 -4.57 9.03 1.12
CA SER A 106 -4.51 10.47 0.80
C SER A 106 -4.38 11.35 2.05
N ARG A 107 -5.10 11.03 3.14
CA ARG A 107 -5.03 11.80 4.40
C ARG A 107 -3.64 11.75 5.05
N ASN A 108 -2.89 10.66 4.83
CA ASN A 108 -1.50 10.54 5.30
C ASN A 108 -0.46 11.02 4.27
N THR A 109 -0.77 10.98 2.97
CA THR A 109 0.10 11.44 1.87
C THR A 109 0.13 12.97 1.71
N ILE A 110 -0.83 13.71 2.29
CA ILE A 110 -0.78 15.19 2.37
C ILE A 110 0.20 15.62 3.49
N LYS A 111 1.49 15.27 3.34
CA LYS A 111 2.63 15.93 4.01
C LYS A 111 4.01 15.49 3.48
N GLY A 112 4.18 15.35 2.16
CA GLY A 112 5.49 15.61 1.56
C GLY A 112 5.63 17.12 1.42
N ASP A 113 6.12 17.86 2.42
CA ASP A 113 7.54 18.23 2.45
C ASP A 113 8.07 18.51 3.88
N ALA A 114 7.60 17.76 4.88
CA ALA A 114 8.22 17.77 6.20
C ALA A 114 7.88 16.48 6.95
N ILE A 115 8.90 15.67 7.26
CA ILE A 115 8.82 14.69 8.35
C ILE A 115 8.65 15.50 9.65
N VAL A 116 7.41 15.80 10.00
CA VAL A 116 7.04 16.23 11.34
C VAL A 116 6.58 14.98 12.08
N ILE A 117 7.50 14.37 12.82
CA ILE A 117 7.16 13.44 13.90
C ILE A 117 6.52 14.31 14.99
N GLY A 118 5.23 14.57 14.85
CA GLY A 118 4.42 15.25 15.84
C GLY A 118 3.53 14.23 16.51
N SER A 119 4.05 13.60 17.57
CA SER A 119 3.23 12.85 18.53
C SER A 119 2.13 13.78 19.05
N ALA A 120 0.89 13.55 18.61
CA ALA A 120 -0.28 14.27 19.13
C ALA A 120 -0.59 13.72 20.53
N GLY A 121 0.09 14.28 21.52
CA GLY A 121 -0.08 13.86 22.90
C GLY A 121 0.87 14.54 23.86
N ARG A 122 1.12 15.85 23.69
CA ARG A 122 1.28 16.85 24.76
C ARG A 122 1.75 18.19 24.19
N ASP A 123 1.06 19.22 24.67
CA ASP A 123 1.24 20.64 24.41
C ASP A 123 2.71 21.09 24.58
N ILE A 124 3.27 21.74 23.55
CA ILE A 124 4.50 22.53 23.67
C ILE A 124 4.30 23.84 22.91
N THR A 125 3.85 24.85 23.63
CA THR A 125 3.85 26.24 23.17
C THR A 125 5.31 26.72 23.12
N ILE A 126 5.85 26.99 21.92
CA ILE A 126 7.10 27.75 21.78
C ILE A 126 6.77 29.08 21.08
N GLY A 127 6.58 30.11 21.90
CA GLY A 127 6.56 31.49 21.44
C GLY A 127 7.94 31.91 20.96
N ARG A 128 8.02 32.41 19.73
CA ARG A 128 9.17 33.18 19.23
C ARG A 128 8.86 34.65 19.49
N LYS A 129 9.63 35.31 20.38
CA LYS A 129 9.74 36.78 20.38
C LYS A 129 10.95 37.21 19.53
N PRO A 130 10.89 38.39 18.90
CA PRO A 130 12.01 38.98 18.16
C PRO A 130 13.13 39.47 19.10
#